data_AF-A0A7C3AZ81-F1
#
_entry.id   AF-A0A7C3AZ81-F1
#
_cell.length_a   1.000
_cell.length_b   1.000
_cell.length_c   1.000
_cell.angle_alpha   90.00
_cell.angle_beta   90.00
_cell.angle_gamma   90.00
#
_symmetry.space_group_name_H-M   'P 1'
#
loop_
_entity.id
_entity.type
_entity.pdbx_description
1 polymer ?
#
loop_
_entity_poly.entity_id
_entity_poly.type
_entity_poly.pdbx_seq_one_letter_code
_entity_poly.pdbx_strand_id
1 'polypeptide(L)'
;WALRSIVKKPAIDVPSLWVGNLLSALVFAGAHLPQLTFHGWSLLIPVVMFSSSAGMVMGWLYMRYGLVSAIVAHFIGDLMVYVVPRLMAVIV
;
A
#
# COMPACT_ATOMS: atom_id res chain seq x y z
N TRP A 1 -35.02 2.35 -16.84
CA TRP A 1 -34.02 2.68 -15.80
C TRP A 1 -33.92 1.57 -14.74
N ALA A 2 -35.03 1.17 -14.11
CA ALA A 2 -35.07 0.09 -13.10
C ALA A 2 -34.59 -1.32 -13.57
N LEU A 3 -34.73 -1.67 -14.85
CA LEU A 3 -34.27 -2.97 -15.37
C LEU A 3 -32.74 -3.03 -15.63
N ARG A 4 -32.09 -1.87 -15.82
CA ARG A 4 -30.62 -1.80 -16.05
C ARG A 4 -29.81 -1.82 -14.76
N SER A 5 -30.44 -1.57 -13.62
CA SER A 5 -29.80 -1.66 -12.29
C SER A 5 -29.76 -3.09 -11.74
N ILE A 6 -30.52 -4.02 -12.32
CA ILE A 6 -30.67 -5.39 -11.80
C ILE A 6 -29.65 -6.37 -12.41
N VAL A 7 -29.04 -6.05 -13.54
CA VAL A 7 -28.22 -7.00 -14.34
C VAL A 7 -26.73 -6.62 -14.43
N LYS A 8 -26.28 -5.56 -13.75
CA LYS A 8 -24.84 -5.22 -13.77
C LYS A 8 -24.06 -6.20 -12.91
N LYS A 9 -23.49 -7.23 -13.52
CA LYS A 9 -22.30 -7.88 -12.97
C LYS A 9 -21.29 -6.77 -12.63
N PRO A 10 -20.62 -6.81 -11.48
CA PRO A 10 -19.59 -5.84 -11.18
C PRO A 10 -18.57 -5.87 -12.32
N ALA A 11 -18.16 -4.70 -12.81
CA ALA A 11 -17.25 -4.60 -13.96
C ALA A 11 -15.89 -5.31 -13.70
N ILE A 12 -15.56 -5.55 -12.44
CA ILE A 12 -14.40 -6.31 -11.97
C ILE A 12 -14.87 -7.23 -10.83
N ASP A 13 -14.54 -8.52 -10.89
CA ASP A 13 -14.82 -9.47 -9.82
C ASP A 13 -13.83 -9.34 -8.64
N VAL A 14 -14.23 -9.86 -7.48
CA VAL A 14 -13.44 -9.75 -6.24
C VAL A 14 -12.05 -10.39 -6.35
N PRO A 15 -11.88 -11.63 -6.88
CA PRO A 15 -10.56 -12.19 -7.13
C PRO A 15 -9.65 -11.28 -7.97
N SER A 16 -10.17 -10.72 -9.07
CA SER A 16 -9.41 -9.79 -9.92
C SER A 16 -8.93 -8.55 -9.16
N LEU A 17 -9.74 -8.00 -8.24
CA LEU A 17 -9.32 -6.88 -7.39
C LEU A 17 -8.14 -7.26 -6.48
N TRP A 18 -8.22 -8.42 -5.82
CA TRP A 18 -7.15 -8.89 -4.92
C TRP A 18 -5.86 -9.24 -5.66
N VAL A 19 -5.96 -9.88 -6.84
CA VAL A 19 -4.80 -10.15 -7.69
C VAL A 19 -4.18 -8.83 -8.15
N GLY A 20 -4.98 -7.87 -8.61
CA GLY A 20 -4.50 -6.54 -8.98
C GLY A 20 -3.80 -5.82 -7.84
N ASN A 21 -4.34 -5.90 -6.62
CA ASN A 21 -3.71 -5.34 -5.42
C ASN A 21 -2.39 -6.03 -5.07
N LEU A 22 -2.35 -7.37 -5.11
CA LEU A 22 -1.11 -8.11 -4.87
C LEU A 22 -0.02 -7.70 -5.86
N LEU A 23 -0.34 -7.62 -7.15
CA LEU A 23 0.61 -7.17 -8.17
C LEU A 23 1.06 -5.73 -7.94
N SER A 24 0.13 -4.83 -7.60
CA SER A 24 0.46 -3.44 -7.27
C SER A 24 1.35 -3.33 -6.03
N ALA A 25 1.10 -4.14 -4.99
CA ALA A 25 1.90 -4.19 -3.77
C ALA A 25 3.32 -4.73 -4.00
N LEU A 26 3.48 -5.68 -4.93
CA LEU A 26 4.80 -6.17 -5.34
C LEU A 26 5.57 -5.11 -6.14
N VAL A 27 4.91 -4.39 -7.05
CA VAL A 27 5.51 -3.24 -7.76
C VAL A 27 5.90 -2.14 -6.78
N PHE A 28 5.05 -1.85 -5.79
CA PHE A 28 5.32 -0.89 -4.73
C PHE A 28 6.56 -1.30 -3.92
N ALA A 29 6.69 -2.57 -3.55
CA ALA A 29 7.91 -3.09 -2.91
C ALA A 29 9.15 -2.95 -3.81
N GLY A 30 9.01 -3.24 -5.11
CA GLY A 30 10.04 -3.01 -6.10
C GLY A 30 10.54 -1.57 -6.13
N ALA A 31 9.62 -0.59 -6.04
CA ALA A 31 9.94 0.84 -6.01
C ALA A 31 10.75 1.26 -4.76
N HIS A 32 10.75 0.46 -3.69
CA HIS A 32 11.51 0.71 -2.47
C HIS A 32 12.89 0.02 -2.45
N LEU A 33 13.16 -0.92 -3.35
CA LEU A 33 14.46 -1.60 -3.42
C LEU A 33 15.68 -0.67 -3.58
N PRO A 34 15.60 0.50 -4.27
CA PRO A 34 16.72 1.43 -4.34
C PRO A 34 17.26 1.86 -2.96
N GLN A 35 16.45 1.82 -1.90
CA GLN A 35 16.90 2.15 -0.55
C GLN A 35 17.94 1.17 0.02
N LEU A 36 18.01 -0.04 -0.53
CA LEU A 36 19.00 -1.06 -0.15
C LEU A 36 20.42 -0.65 -0.58
N THR A 37 20.55 0.26 -1.56
CA THR A 37 21.87 0.79 -1.95
C THR A 37 22.50 1.64 -0.85
N PHE A 38 21.68 2.24 0.03
CA PHE A 38 22.13 3.06 1.16
C PHE A 38 22.22 2.27 2.47
N HIS A 39 21.35 1.27 2.66
CA HIS A 39 21.22 0.55 3.94
C HIS A 39 21.75 -0.88 3.94
N GLY A 40 22.10 -1.43 2.77
CA GLY A 40 22.63 -2.78 2.60
C GLY A 40 21.58 -3.85 2.27
N TRP A 41 22.04 -4.89 1.58
CA TRP A 41 21.19 -5.99 1.08
C TRP A 41 20.68 -6.95 2.17
N SER A 42 21.23 -6.90 3.38
CA SER A 42 20.70 -7.65 4.53
C SER A 42 19.23 -7.28 4.84
N LEU A 43 18.81 -6.09 4.42
CA LEU A 43 17.43 -5.62 4.59
C LEU A 43 16.49 -6.00 3.44
N LEU A 44 16.93 -6.79 2.46
CA LEU A 44 16.08 -7.15 1.31
C LEU A 44 14.75 -7.77 1.74
N ILE A 45 14.81 -8.82 2.56
CA ILE A 45 13.61 -9.53 3.05
C ILE A 45 12.69 -8.58 3.84
N PRO A 46 13.15 -7.87 4.88
CA PRO A 46 12.27 -6.99 5.64
C PRO A 46 11.71 -5.84 4.79
N VAL A 47 12.48 -5.28 3.85
CA VAL A 47 11.99 -4.21 2.94
C VAL A 47 10.89 -4.71 2.04
N VAL A 48 11.07 -5.87 1.40
CA VAL A 48 10.05 -6.48 0.53
C VAL A 48 8.81 -6.84 1.34
N MET A 49 8.97 -7.51 2.48
CA MET A 49 7.85 -7.90 3.33
C MET A 49 7.05 -6.71 3.84
N PHE A 50 7.73 -5.67 4.36
CA PHE A 50 7.07 -4.48 4.87
C PHE A 50 6.35 -3.72 3.76
N SER A 51 7.02 -3.48 2.63
CA SER A 51 6.47 -2.69 1.53
C SER A 51 5.29 -3.41 0.86
N SER A 52 5.38 -4.73 0.64
CA SER A 52 4.26 -5.49 0.10
C SER A 52 3.08 -5.58 1.08
N SER A 53 3.35 -5.72 2.39
CA SER A 53 2.29 -5.72 3.41
C SER A 53 1.58 -4.36 3.48
N ALA A 54 2.34 -3.27 3.47
CA ALA A 54 1.80 -1.92 3.39
C ALA A 54 0.94 -1.76 2.12
N GLY A 55 1.50 -2.07 0.93
CA GLY A 55 0.77 -2.01 -0.33
C GLY A 55 -0.54 -2.79 -0.32
N MET A 56 -0.55 -4.01 0.26
CA MET A 56 -1.76 -4.82 0.41
C MET A 56 -2.83 -4.12 1.28
N VAL A 57 -2.41 -3.51 2.39
CA VAL A 57 -3.31 -2.75 3.29
C VAL A 57 -3.86 -1.51 2.59
N MET A 58 -3.02 -0.72 1.91
CA MET A 58 -3.49 0.47 1.18
C MET A 58 -4.42 0.10 0.03
N GLY A 59 -4.14 -0.97 -0.72
CA GLY A 59 -5.06 -1.43 -1.76
C GLY A 59 -6.37 -1.98 -1.19
N TRP A 60 -6.36 -2.62 -0.03
CA TRP A 60 -7.59 -2.99 0.68
C TRP A 60 -8.40 -1.75 1.12
N LEU A 61 -7.73 -0.73 1.66
CA LEU A 61 -8.36 0.55 2.00
C LEU A 61 -8.96 1.24 0.78
N TYR A 62 -8.27 1.20 -0.36
CA TYR A 62 -8.79 1.68 -1.64
C TYR A 62 -10.05 0.92 -2.04
N MET A 63 -10.04 -0.41 -2.02
CA MET A 63 -11.21 -1.23 -2.37
C MET A 63 -12.41 -0.96 -1.46
N ARG A 64 -12.16 -0.73 -0.16
CA ARG A 64 -13.22 -0.62 0.84
C ARG A 64 -13.73 0.80 1.04
N TYR A 65 -12.87 1.80 0.94
CA TYR A 65 -13.13 3.18 1.34
C TYR A 65 -12.72 4.23 0.28
N GLY A 66 -12.18 3.80 -0.87
CA GLY A 66 -11.83 4.68 -1.99
C GLY A 66 -10.41 5.27 -1.93
N LEU A 67 -10.04 6.07 -2.93
CA LEU A 67 -8.67 6.54 -3.13
C LEU A 67 -8.13 7.40 -1.97
N VAL A 68 -8.97 8.27 -1.41
CA VAL A 68 -8.56 9.19 -0.33
C VAL A 68 -8.10 8.43 0.90
N SER A 69 -8.73 7.30 1.24
CA SER A 69 -8.32 6.50 2.40
C SER A 69 -6.92 5.91 2.23
N ALA A 70 -6.58 5.44 1.02
CA ALA A 70 -5.28 4.90 0.70
C ALA A 70 -4.19 5.98 0.74
N ILE A 71 -4.47 7.18 0.21
CA ILE A 71 -3.55 8.33 0.26
C ILE A 71 -3.30 8.75 1.72
N VAL A 72 -4.35 8.88 2.52
CA VAL A 72 -4.22 9.26 3.94
C VAL A 72 -3.44 8.19 4.72
N ALA A 73 -3.70 6.91 4.49
CA ALA A 73 -2.96 5.83 5.15
C ALA A 73 -1.48 5.81 4.77
N HIS A 74 -1.15 6.04 3.49
CA HIS A 74 0.23 6.17 3.05
C HIS A 74 0.92 7.37 3.71
N PHE A 75 0.28 8.54 3.70
CA PHE A 75 0.80 9.73 4.35
C PHE A 75 1.02 9.54 5.85
N ILE A 76 0.08 8.92 6.56
CA ILE A 76 0.24 8.58 7.99
C ILE A 76 1.40 7.60 8.18
N GLY A 77 1.53 6.61 7.31
CA GLY A 77 2.68 5.69 7.30
C GLY A 77 4.00 6.43 7.22
N ASP A 78 4.12 7.41 6.30
CA ASP A 78 5.31 8.24 6.16
C ASP A 78 5.58 9.07 7.43
N LEU A 79 4.56 9.63 8.05
CA LEU A 79 4.74 10.34 9.33
C LEU A 79 5.32 9.42 10.41
N MET A 80 4.81 8.18 10.52
CA MET A 80 5.26 7.22 11.53
C MET A 80 6.67 6.70 11.26
N VAL A 81 7.05 6.48 9.99
CA VAL A 81 8.37 5.94 9.63
C VAL A 81 9.44 7.04 9.60
N TYR A 82 9.10 8.23 9.12
CA TYR A 82 10.08 9.25 8.79
C TYR A 82 10.06 10.46 9.72
N VAL A 83 8.90 10.88 10.22
CA VAL A 83 8.79 12.11 11.02
C VAL A 83 8.94 11.80 12.51
N VAL A 84 8.15 10.86 13.03
CA VAL A 84 8.13 10.54 14.46
C VAL A 84 9.51 10.12 14.99
N PRO A 85 10.26 9.19 14.37
CA PRO A 85 11.55 8.76 14.92
C PRO A 85 12.57 9.88 14.96
N ARG A 86 12.59 10.75 13.94
CA ARG A 86 13.45 11.94 13.91
C ARG A 86 13.05 12.97 14.96
N LEU A 87 11.75 13.19 15.15
CA LEU A 87 11.27 14.11 16.17
C LEU A 87 11.65 13.64 17.58
N MET A 88 11.47 12.33 17.86
CA MET A 88 11.82 11.75 19.16
C MET A 88 13.32 11.84 19.43
N ALA A 89 14.16 11.64 18.41
CA ALA A 89 15.62 11.77 18.53
C ALA A 89 16.12 13.20 18.79
N VAL A 90 15.29 14.23 18.57
CA VAL A 90 15.63 15.64 18.86
C VAL A 90 15.17 16.07 20.24
N ILE A 91 14.10 15.47 20.76
CA ILE A 91 13.45 15.89 22.02
C ILE A 91 13.96 15.11 23.23
N VAL A 92 14.44 13.88 23.03
CA VAL A 92 15.02 13.01 24.08
C VAL A 92 16.53 13.06 24.00
#